data_AF-A0A1C9U532-F1
#
_entry.id   AF-A0A1C9U532-F1
#
_cell.length_a   1.000
_cell.length_b   1.000
_cell.length_c   1.000
_cell.angle_alpha   90.00
_cell.angle_beta   90.00
_cell.angle_gamma   90.00
#
_symmetry.space_group_name_H-M   'P 1'
#
loop_
_entity.id
_entity.type
_entity.pdbx_description
1 polymer ?
#
loop_
_entity_poly.entity_id
_entity_poly.type
_entity_poly.pdbx_seq_one_letter_code
_entity_poly.pdbx_strand_id
1 'polypeptide(L)'
;MDLSQQPPRRWSDTLAGMMWLPRLIDKVRAFQAGTLGTYAYPSALDQSFMRRFQLTPAYIEPLVRETESDEAIGTAIRARIQLSDEEVQHRCAIFRDKYRLAFAVLDRDDGYVRGLGYPIPRFLQPPLWRWYQRWSAQKASATSI
;
A
#
# COMPACT_ATOMS: atom_id res chain seq x y z
N MET A 1 1.14 -14.22 5.44
CA MET A 1 1.02 -14.12 3.98
C MET A 1 2.42 -14.03 3.41
N ASP A 2 2.72 -14.77 2.34
CA ASP A 2 4.04 -14.76 1.71
C ASP A 2 3.99 -14.06 0.34
N LEU A 3 4.59 -12.88 0.25
CA LEU A 3 4.62 -12.06 -0.96
C LEU A 3 5.78 -12.42 -1.91
N SER A 4 6.63 -13.38 -1.52
CA SER A 4 7.58 -13.98 -2.45
C SER A 4 6.91 -14.95 -3.44
N GLN A 5 5.74 -15.49 -3.08
CA GLN A 5 5.02 -16.49 -3.86
C GLN A 5 3.81 -15.94 -4.62
N GLN A 6 3.13 -14.93 -4.05
CA GLN A 6 1.93 -14.35 -4.65
C GLN A 6 1.87 -12.84 -4.43
N PRO A 7 1.30 -12.06 -5.37
CA PRO A 7 1.14 -10.63 -5.18
C PRO A 7 0.17 -10.33 -4.03
N PRO A 8 0.35 -9.21 -3.30
CA PRO A 8 -0.64 -8.75 -2.34
C PRO A 8 -1.90 -8.30 -3.09
N ARG A 9 -3.04 -8.26 -2.39
CA ARG A 9 -4.34 -7.87 -2.97
C ARG A 9 -4.26 -6.60 -3.82
N ARG A 10 -5.18 -6.50 -4.78
CA ARG A 10 -5.13 -5.45 -5.79
C ARG A 10 -5.33 -4.09 -5.13
N TRP A 11 -4.69 -3.06 -5.69
CA TRP A 11 -4.81 -1.69 -5.16
C TRP A 11 -6.25 -1.17 -5.11
N SER A 12 -7.13 -1.69 -5.99
CA SER A 12 -8.54 -1.32 -6.10
C SER A 12 -9.44 -2.02 -5.09
N ASP A 13 -8.95 -3.09 -4.45
CA ASP A 13 -9.75 -3.83 -3.47
C ASP A 13 -10.02 -2.93 -2.27
N THR A 14 -11.24 -3.03 -1.73
CA THR A 14 -11.70 -2.17 -0.64
C THR A 14 -11.94 -2.98 0.62
N LEU A 15 -11.63 -2.37 1.75
CA LEU A 15 -11.99 -2.85 3.08
C LEU A 15 -12.41 -1.64 3.91
N ALA A 16 -13.57 -1.74 4.58
CA ALA A 16 -14.16 -0.63 5.34
C ALA A 16 -14.27 0.68 4.52
N GLY A 17 -14.61 0.56 3.23
CA GLY A 17 -14.74 1.67 2.29
C GLY A 17 -13.41 2.28 1.80
N MET A 18 -12.27 1.79 2.29
CA MET A 18 -10.95 2.30 1.92
C MET A 18 -10.30 1.40 0.87
N MET A 19 -9.99 1.97 -0.30
CA MET A 19 -9.10 1.33 -1.27
C MET A 19 -7.68 1.22 -0.69
N TRP A 20 -6.83 0.35 -1.25
CA TRP A 20 -5.43 0.12 -0.80
C TRP A 20 -5.28 -0.50 0.59
N LEU A 21 -6.27 -0.40 1.48
CA LEU A 21 -6.19 -0.96 2.83
C LEU A 21 -5.96 -2.49 2.84
N PRO A 22 -6.67 -3.32 2.04
CA PRO A 22 -6.39 -4.75 1.96
C PRO A 22 -4.91 -5.04 1.60
N ARG A 23 -4.41 -4.33 0.59
CA ARG A 23 -3.02 -4.44 0.13
C ARG A 23 -2.02 -4.02 1.21
N LEU A 24 -2.33 -2.98 1.98
CA LEU A 24 -1.50 -2.53 3.10
C LEU A 24 -1.43 -3.61 4.19
N ILE A 25 -2.56 -4.23 4.56
CA ILE A 25 -2.61 -5.31 5.54
C ILE A 25 -1.76 -6.50 5.10
N ASP A 26 -1.86 -6.90 3.83
CA ASP A 26 -1.06 -7.99 3.26
C ASP A 26 0.44 -7.73 3.40
N LYS A 27 0.86 -6.49 3.11
CA LYS A 27 2.25 -6.07 3.24
C LYS A 27 2.72 -6.02 4.68
N VAL A 28 1.88 -5.59 5.61
CA VAL A 28 2.19 -5.61 7.06
C VAL A 28 2.34 -7.06 7.54
N ARG A 29 1.41 -7.95 7.18
CA ARG A 29 1.50 -9.39 7.51
C ARG A 29 2.77 -10.02 6.96
N ALA A 30 3.13 -9.70 5.73
CA ALA A 30 4.35 -10.21 5.11
C ALA A 30 5.62 -9.63 5.73
N PHE A 31 5.61 -8.34 6.10
CA PHE A 31 6.70 -7.70 6.82
C PHE A 31 6.93 -8.38 8.18
N GLN A 32 5.87 -8.60 8.95
CA GLN A 32 5.94 -9.27 10.25
C GLN A 32 6.39 -10.74 10.15
N ALA A 33 6.03 -11.42 9.05
CA ALA A 33 6.45 -12.79 8.77
C ALA A 33 7.80 -12.90 8.04
N GLY A 34 8.49 -11.80 7.73
CA GLY A 34 9.76 -11.81 6.99
C GLY A 34 9.66 -12.29 5.54
N THR A 35 8.48 -12.21 4.93
CA THR A 35 8.15 -12.80 3.61
C THR A 35 7.71 -11.74 2.59
N LEU A 36 8.30 -10.54 2.64
CA LEU A 36 8.00 -9.44 1.70
C LEU A 36 8.44 -9.73 0.25
N GLY A 37 9.43 -10.60 0.04
CA GLY A 37 10.00 -10.85 -1.29
C GLY A 37 10.57 -9.58 -1.91
N THR A 38 10.07 -9.21 -3.10
CA THR A 38 10.48 -7.98 -3.83
C THR A 38 9.69 -6.74 -3.43
N TYR A 39 8.67 -6.87 -2.58
CA TYR A 39 7.86 -5.75 -2.11
C TYR A 39 8.56 -5.02 -0.97
N ALA A 40 8.24 -3.73 -0.80
CA ALA A 40 8.77 -2.90 0.27
C ALA A 40 7.66 -2.38 1.18
N TYR A 41 7.88 -2.38 2.49
CA TYR A 41 7.01 -1.80 3.49
C TYR A 41 7.84 -1.07 4.57
N PRO A 42 7.47 0.15 5.00
CA PRO A 42 6.44 1.01 4.41
C PRO A 42 6.95 1.70 3.13
N SER A 43 6.27 1.47 1.99
CA SER A 43 6.59 2.13 0.71
C SER A 43 6.04 3.55 0.61
N ALA A 44 6.46 4.29 -0.42
CA ALA A 44 5.93 5.61 -0.77
C ALA A 44 4.40 5.70 -0.79
N LEU A 45 3.76 4.72 -1.44
CA LEU A 45 2.31 4.67 -1.60
C LEU A 45 1.63 4.36 -0.26
N ASP A 46 2.18 3.43 0.53
CA ASP A 46 1.66 3.13 1.87
C ASP A 46 1.74 4.36 2.77
N GLN A 47 2.88 5.04 2.81
CA GLN A 47 3.05 6.27 3.58
C GLN A 47 2.09 7.37 3.09
N SER A 48 1.87 7.48 1.78
CA SER A 48 0.92 8.45 1.24
C SER A 48 -0.53 8.12 1.61
N PHE A 49 -0.90 6.84 1.63
CA PHE A 49 -2.20 6.38 2.07
C PHE A 49 -2.39 6.65 3.56
N MET A 50 -1.44 6.19 4.39
CA MET A 50 -1.46 6.38 5.84
C MET A 50 -1.58 7.85 6.23
N ARG A 51 -0.76 8.74 5.63
CA ARG A 51 -0.86 10.19 5.88
C ARG A 51 -2.24 10.76 5.53
N ARG A 52 -2.89 10.28 4.47
CA ARG A 52 -4.22 10.77 4.05
C ARG A 52 -5.32 10.40 5.04
N PHE A 53 -5.17 9.25 5.70
CA PHE A 53 -6.10 8.76 6.71
C PHE A 53 -5.62 9.01 8.15
N GLN A 54 -4.54 9.79 8.33
CA GLN A 54 -3.95 10.10 9.64
C GLN A 54 -3.58 8.83 10.44
N LEU A 55 -3.17 7.79 9.71
CA LEU A 55 -2.66 6.54 10.25
C LEU A 55 -1.13 6.56 10.30
N THR A 56 -0.56 5.72 11.15
CA THR A 56 0.89 5.54 11.27
C THR A 56 1.25 4.06 11.28
N PRO A 57 2.48 3.68 10.86
CA PRO A 57 2.96 2.30 11.01
C PRO A 57 2.87 1.80 12.45
N ALA A 58 3.18 2.68 13.42
CA ALA A 58 3.09 2.38 14.85
C ALA A 58 1.67 2.02 15.33
N TYR A 59 0.63 2.48 14.63
CA TYR A 59 -0.75 2.09 14.92
C TYR A 59 -1.15 0.81 14.15
N ILE A 60 -0.81 0.72 12.87
CA ILE A 60 -1.25 -0.39 12.00
C ILE A 60 -0.54 -1.69 12.34
N GLU A 61 0.76 -1.66 12.65
CA GLU A 61 1.53 -2.89 12.87
C GLU A 61 1.05 -3.68 14.10
N PRO A 62 0.88 -3.08 15.29
CA PRO A 62 0.27 -3.80 16.42
C PRO A 62 -1.15 -4.28 16.09
N LEU A 63 -1.97 -3.44 15.45
CA LEU A 63 -3.35 -3.79 15.10
C LEU A 63 -3.42 -5.05 14.22
N VAL A 64 -2.57 -5.15 13.18
CA VAL A 64 -2.50 -6.32 12.29
C VAL A 64 -1.91 -7.55 12.99
N ARG A 65 -1.02 -7.35 13.98
CA ARG A 65 -0.45 -8.46 14.76
C ARG A 65 -1.47 -9.07 15.72
N GLU A 66 -2.26 -8.22 16.36
CA GLU A 66 -3.19 -8.60 17.43
C GLU A 66 -4.56 -9.04 16.89
N THR A 67 -4.89 -8.67 15.64
CA THR A 67 -6.19 -8.93 15.03
C THR A 67 -6.06 -9.81 13.80
N GLU A 68 -6.67 -10.99 13.84
CA GLU A 68 -6.62 -11.93 12.72
C GLU A 68 -7.60 -11.58 11.59
N SER A 69 -8.76 -10.98 11.92
CA SER A 69 -9.80 -10.63 10.93
C SER A 69 -9.59 -9.26 10.32
N ASP A 70 -9.68 -9.20 8.99
CA ASP A 70 -9.63 -7.96 8.21
C ASP A 70 -10.81 -7.05 8.55
N GLU A 71 -12.00 -7.61 8.80
CA GLU A 71 -13.19 -6.88 9.18
C GLU A 71 -13.00 -6.17 10.53
N ALA A 72 -12.35 -6.84 11.49
CA ALA A 72 -12.03 -6.27 12.78
C ALA A 72 -10.96 -5.16 12.67
N ILE A 73 -9.92 -5.36 11.84
CA ILE A 73 -8.94 -4.31 11.50
C ILE A 73 -9.63 -3.10 10.88
N GLY A 74 -10.51 -3.33 9.90
CA GLY A 74 -11.28 -2.29 9.22
C GLY A 74 -12.16 -1.51 10.20
N THR A 75 -12.85 -2.20 11.09
CA THR A 75 -13.69 -1.60 12.15
C THR A 75 -12.87 -0.73 13.10
N ALA A 76 -11.70 -1.21 13.56
CA ALA A 76 -10.81 -0.44 14.43
C ALA A 76 -10.28 0.82 13.74
N ILE A 77 -9.88 0.72 12.46
CA ILE A 77 -9.43 1.88 11.68
C ILE A 77 -10.57 2.88 11.51
N ARG A 78 -11.78 2.42 11.20
CA ARG A 78 -12.96 3.30 11.08
C ARG A 78 -13.26 4.05 12.37
N ALA A 79 -13.20 3.35 13.52
CA ALA A 79 -13.37 3.96 14.83
C ALA A 79 -12.27 5.00 15.13
N ARG A 80 -11.05 4.80 14.62
CA ARG A 80 -9.91 5.70 14.84
C ARG A 80 -9.96 6.97 13.98
N ILE A 81 -10.36 6.86 12.71
CA ILE A 81 -10.37 7.99 11.77
C ILE A 81 -11.62 8.87 11.91
N GLN A 82 -12.74 8.30 12.38
CA GLN A 82 -14.01 9.00 12.61
C GLN A 82 -14.47 9.85 11.42
N LEU A 83 -14.25 9.34 10.20
CA LEU A 83 -14.68 9.98 8.95
C LEU A 83 -16.00 9.38 8.49
N SER A 84 -16.84 10.19 7.83
CA SER A 84 -18.02 9.69 7.13
C SER A 84 -17.62 8.82 5.93
N ASP A 85 -18.56 8.00 5.44
CA ASP A 85 -18.33 7.20 4.24
C ASP A 85 -18.04 8.06 3.02
N GLU A 86 -18.75 9.19 2.88
CA GLU A 86 -18.52 10.16 1.80
C GLU A 86 -17.10 10.73 1.84
N GLU A 87 -16.60 11.09 3.02
CA GLU A 87 -15.25 11.63 3.17
C GLU A 87 -14.19 10.56 2.87
N VAL A 88 -14.42 9.31 3.28
CA VAL A 88 -13.53 8.20 2.94
C VAL A 88 -13.51 7.96 1.43
N GLN A 89 -14.67 7.95 0.77
CA GLN A 89 -14.78 7.81 -0.68
C GLN A 89 -14.08 8.98 -1.40
N HIS A 90 -14.28 10.21 -0.94
CA HIS A 90 -13.64 11.40 -1.50
C HIS A 90 -12.11 11.32 -1.40
N ARG A 91 -11.58 10.95 -0.23
CA ARG A 91 -10.14 10.75 -0.03
C ARG A 91 -9.58 9.62 -0.89
N CYS A 92 -10.33 8.53 -1.05
CA CYS A 92 -9.97 7.44 -1.94
C CYS A 92 -9.94 7.88 -3.40
N ALA A 93 -10.94 8.65 -3.87
CA ALA A 93 -10.98 9.17 -5.23
C ALA A 93 -9.76 10.06 -5.52
N ILE A 94 -9.41 10.98 -4.61
CA ILE A 94 -8.20 11.80 -4.74
C ILE A 94 -6.93 10.93 -4.77
N PHE A 95 -6.86 9.89 -3.93
CA PHE A 95 -5.72 8.98 -3.90
C PHE A 95 -5.58 8.20 -5.21
N ARG A 96 -6.69 7.65 -5.72
CA ARG A 96 -6.79 6.98 -7.02
C ARG A 96 -6.30 7.89 -8.15
N ASP A 97 -6.84 9.09 -8.23
CA ASP A 97 -6.58 9.98 -9.37
C ASP A 97 -5.16 10.52 -9.35
N LYS A 98 -4.60 10.78 -8.16
CA LYS A 98 -3.20 11.18 -7.96
C LYS A 98 -2.22 10.10 -8.42
N TYR A 99 -2.50 8.84 -8.13
CA TYR A 99 -1.58 7.73 -8.39
C TYR A 99 -2.01 6.81 -9.54
N ARG A 100 -2.97 7.23 -10.38
CA ARG A 100 -3.53 6.41 -11.48
C ARG A 100 -2.49 5.75 -12.38
N LEU A 101 -1.42 6.47 -12.73
CA LEU A 101 -0.34 5.94 -13.57
C LEU A 101 0.50 4.91 -12.83
N ALA A 102 0.79 5.16 -11.54
CA ALA A 102 1.52 4.22 -10.71
C ALA A 102 0.70 2.94 -10.48
N PHE A 103 -0.61 3.04 -10.31
CA PHE A 103 -1.51 1.89 -10.20
C PHE A 103 -1.59 1.07 -11.48
N ALA A 104 -1.60 1.73 -12.65
CA ALA A 104 -1.55 1.02 -13.93
C ALA A 104 -0.25 0.22 -14.11
N VAL A 105 0.89 0.75 -13.65
CA VAL A 105 2.17 0.02 -13.64
C VAL A 105 2.12 -1.13 -12.64
N LEU A 106 1.64 -0.89 -11.43
CA LEU A 106 1.56 -1.87 -10.37
C LEU A 106 0.64 -3.05 -10.72
N ASP A 107 -0.52 -2.80 -11.33
CA ASP A 107 -1.41 -3.86 -11.83
C ASP A 107 -0.72 -4.77 -12.85
N ARG A 108 0.16 -4.19 -13.68
CA ARG A 108 0.90 -4.96 -14.68
C ARG A 108 2.02 -5.77 -14.04
N ASP A 109 2.78 -5.16 -13.13
CA ASP A 109 3.89 -5.80 -12.42
C ASP A 109 3.39 -6.96 -11.53
N ASP A 110 2.24 -6.79 -10.89
CA ASP A 110 1.59 -7.84 -10.09
C ASP A 110 0.85 -8.88 -10.95
N GLY A 111 0.73 -8.66 -12.27
CA GLY A 111 0.08 -9.59 -13.20
C GLY A 111 -1.46 -9.53 -13.23
N TYR A 112 -2.09 -8.49 -12.64
CA TYR A 112 -3.54 -8.27 -12.67
C TYR A 112 -4.08 -7.87 -14.06
N VAL A 113 -3.24 -7.38 -14.98
CA VAL A 113 -3.62 -7.03 -16.36
C VAL A 113 -2.69 -7.73 -17.36
N ARG A 114 -3.27 -8.52 -18.31
CA ARG A 114 -2.53 -9.14 -19.42
C ARG A 114 -2.52 -8.23 -20.66
N GLY A 115 -1.35 -8.06 -21.30
CA GLY A 115 -1.20 -7.37 -22.60
C GLY A 115 0.26 -7.05 -22.97
N LEU A 116 0.56 -6.73 -24.23
CA LEU A 116 1.88 -6.21 -24.66
C LEU A 116 2.07 -4.79 -24.10
N GLY A 117 3.11 -4.57 -23.30
CA GLY A 117 3.32 -3.31 -22.59
C GLY A 117 3.93 -2.24 -23.47
N TYR A 118 3.67 -0.98 -23.13
CA TYR A 118 4.54 0.12 -23.54
C TYR A 118 5.91 -0.07 -22.86
N PRO A 119 7.05 0.03 -23.58
CA PRO A 119 8.34 -0.31 -23.03
C PRO A 119 8.90 0.90 -22.28
N ILE A 120 9.02 0.82 -20.96
CA ILE A 120 10.22 1.41 -20.36
C ILE A 120 11.30 0.36 -20.61
N PRO A 121 12.32 0.67 -21.44
CA PRO A 121 13.40 -0.27 -21.71
C PRO A 121 13.95 -0.84 -20.40
N ARG A 122 14.22 -2.15 -20.38
CA ARG A 122 14.69 -2.89 -19.20
C ARG A 122 15.91 -2.26 -18.52
N PHE A 123 16.69 -1.43 -19.23
CA PHE A 123 17.82 -0.68 -18.68
C PHE A 123 17.44 0.57 -17.86
N LEU A 124 16.25 1.14 -18.06
CA LEU A 124 15.74 2.29 -17.28
C LEU A 124 14.98 1.86 -16.01
N GLN A 125 14.57 0.59 -15.92
CA GLN A 125 13.85 0.06 -14.76
C GLN A 125 14.72 0.04 -13.48
N PRO A 126 15.98 -0.46 -13.49
CA PRO A 126 16.85 -0.43 -12.31
C PRO A 126 17.14 0.96 -11.75
N PRO A 127 17.47 2.00 -12.55
CA PRO A 127 17.73 3.33 -12.00
C PRO A 127 16.46 4.01 -11.47
N LEU A 128 15.31 3.85 -12.13
CA LEU A 128 14.03 4.37 -11.63
C LEU A 128 13.60 3.68 -10.34
N TRP A 129 13.78 2.36 -10.26
CA TRP A 129 13.48 1.58 -9.06
C TRP A 129 14.42 1.92 -7.89
N ARG A 130 15.73 2.05 -8.15
CA ARG A 130 16.71 2.49 -7.13
C ARG A 130 16.45 3.92 -6.67
N TRP A 131 16.05 4.81 -7.57
CA TRP A 131 15.64 6.17 -7.22
C TRP A 131 14.40 6.16 -6.31
N TYR A 132 13.38 5.36 -6.65
CA TYR A 132 12.18 5.19 -5.84
C TYR A 132 12.47 4.59 -4.46
N GLN A 133 13.31 3.55 -4.39
CA GLN A 133 13.76 2.95 -3.12
C GLN A 133 14.50 3.97 -2.24
N ARG A 134 15.42 4.75 -2.82
CA ARG A 134 16.14 5.81 -2.09
C ARG A 134 15.21 6.92 -1.61
N TRP A 135 14.29 7.36 -2.46
CA TRP A 135 13.28 8.36 -2.09
C TRP A 135 12.36 7.86 -0.97
N SER A 136 11.93 6.60 -1.02
CA SER A 136 11.11 5.96 0.01
C SER A 136 11.86 5.84 1.34
N ALA A 137 13.14 5.46 1.29
CA ALA A 137 14.01 5.36 2.47
C ALA A 137 14.28 6.74 3.12
N GLN A 138 14.51 7.78 2.32
CA GLN A 138 14.73 9.14 2.82
C GLN A 138 13.48 9.74 3.50
N LYS A 139 12.28 9.38 3.05
CA LYS A 139 11.04 9.80 3.72
C LYS A 139 10.75 9.02 5.00
N ALA A 140 11.22 7.78 5.11
CA ALA A 140 11.13 7.01 6.35
C ALA A 140 12.00 7.61 7.47
N SER A 141 13.22 8.06 7.16
CA SER A 141 14.09 8.72 8.14
C SER A 141 13.63 10.12 8.57
N ALA A 142 12.81 10.79 7.75
CA ALA A 142 12.33 12.14 8.04
C ALA A 142 11.13 12.20 9.01
N THR A 143 10.65 11.05 9.51
CA THR A 143 9.50 10.97 10.44
C THR A 143 9.92 10.54 11.86
N SER A 144 11.22 10.55 12.17
CA SER A 144 11.75 10.36 13.52
C SER A 144 12.04 11.70 14.18
N ILE A 145 10.99 12.45 14.53
CA ILE A 145 10.99 13.51 15.55
C ILE A 145 9.62 13.47 16.24
#